data_AF-A0A838W1H8-F1
#
_entry.id   AF-A0A838W1H8-F1
#
_cell.length_a   1.000
_cell.length_b   1.000
_cell.length_c   1.000
_cell.angle_alpha   90.00
_cell.angle_beta   90.00
_cell.angle_gamma   90.00
#
_symmetry.space_group_name_H-M   'P 1'
#
loop_
_entity.id
_entity.type
_entity.pdbx_description
1 polymer ?
#
loop_
_entity_poly.entity_id
_entity_poly.type
_entity_poly.pdbx_seq_one_letter_code
_entity_poly.pdbx_strand_id
1 'polypeptide(L)'
;MNNIILKIDDTIFIEAILPCPVTKLEGCEQVTITLHKNEQSYTLYEYHCIQIAVEELNYLLKEAQESQLQLDCSIIKDIGYLANEYFQDRNKYLSFPAEKHKKWIGMKYLLWDSRERGIWIYNKNSEIFLEVTPFYSWRSIDPEEGENFITYEEFLKNYQSHLIVKLSKEVALEWLNKTEELLSIMKGNYEQCKYLHEAELKSID
;
A
#
# COMPACT_ATOMS: atom_id res chain seq x y z
N MET A 1 -22.41 -5.74 0.60
CA MET A 1 -21.42 -4.81 0.00
C MET A 1 -20.25 -5.65 -0.46
N ASN A 2 -19.81 -5.44 -1.70
CA ASN A 2 -18.70 -6.18 -2.32
C ASN A 2 -17.51 -5.24 -2.57
N ASN A 3 -17.40 -4.19 -1.76
CA ASN A 3 -16.33 -3.23 -1.82
C ASN A 3 -15.98 -2.74 -0.41
N ILE A 4 -14.72 -2.35 -0.25
CA ILE A 4 -14.20 -1.63 0.91
C ILE A 4 -13.86 -0.23 0.43
N ILE A 5 -14.36 0.79 1.13
CA ILE A 5 -14.08 2.18 0.81
C ILE A 5 -13.37 2.81 2.01
N LEU A 6 -12.22 3.41 1.75
CA LEU A 6 -11.43 4.20 2.68
C LEU A 6 -11.45 5.65 2.20
N LYS A 7 -12.34 6.46 2.77
CA LYS A 7 -12.50 7.86 2.35
C LYS A 7 -11.39 8.72 2.95
N ILE A 8 -10.82 9.61 2.13
CA ILE A 8 -9.93 10.68 2.57
C ILE A 8 -10.75 11.95 2.74
N ASP A 9 -11.55 12.28 1.72
CA ASP A 9 -12.55 13.34 1.72
C ASP A 9 -13.70 12.98 0.75
N ASP A 10 -14.57 13.94 0.42
CA ASP A 10 -15.73 13.73 -0.46
C ASP A 10 -15.35 13.47 -1.94
N THR A 11 -14.14 13.83 -2.33
CA THR A 11 -13.62 13.77 -3.71
C THR A 11 -12.49 12.76 -3.89
N ILE A 12 -11.92 12.28 -2.79
CA ILE A 12 -10.79 11.36 -2.77
C ILE A 12 -11.07 10.18 -1.84
N PHE A 13 -11.01 8.96 -2.40
CA PHE A 13 -11.16 7.72 -1.64
C PHE A 13 -10.37 6.59 -2.26
N ILE A 14 -10.04 5.59 -1.45
CA ILE A 14 -9.46 4.33 -1.90
C ILE A 14 -10.56 3.27 -1.88
N GLU A 15 -10.67 2.49 -2.96
CA GLU A 15 -11.62 1.40 -3.08
C GLU A 15 -10.90 0.08 -3.33
N ALA A 16 -11.28 -0.96 -2.60
CA ALA A 16 -10.96 -2.34 -2.94
C ALA A 16 -12.23 -3.06 -3.41
N ILE A 17 -12.23 -3.55 -4.64
CA ILE A 17 -13.33 -4.37 -5.17
C ILE A 17 -13.11 -5.81 -4.72
N LEU A 18 -14.12 -6.38 -4.07
CA LEU A 18 -14.04 -7.73 -3.50
C LEU A 18 -14.70 -8.77 -4.41
N PRO A 19 -14.13 -9.98 -4.49
CA PRO A 19 -14.74 -11.08 -5.25
C PRO A 19 -16.01 -11.64 -4.57
N CYS A 20 -16.19 -11.34 -3.27
CA CYS A 20 -17.29 -11.82 -2.47
C CYS A 20 -17.80 -10.73 -1.50
N PRO A 21 -18.98 -10.92 -0.86
CA PRO A 21 -19.42 -10.02 0.20
C PRO A 21 -18.41 -9.96 1.34
N VAL A 22 -18.20 -8.78 1.93
CA VAL A 22 -17.26 -8.56 3.06
C VAL A 22 -17.38 -9.60 4.16
N THR A 23 -18.60 -10.02 4.51
CA THR A 23 -18.84 -11.01 5.58
C THR A 23 -18.31 -12.41 5.28
N LYS A 24 -18.04 -12.72 4.01
CA LYS A 24 -17.48 -13.99 3.55
C LYS A 24 -16.03 -13.85 3.08
N LEU A 25 -15.40 -12.71 3.32
CA LEU A 25 -14.06 -12.42 2.84
C LEU A 25 -13.07 -13.39 3.49
N GLU A 26 -12.33 -14.13 2.67
CA GLU A 26 -11.19 -14.93 3.09
C GLU A 26 -9.90 -14.15 2.85
N GLY A 27 -8.86 -14.48 3.62
CA GLY A 27 -7.61 -13.73 3.58
C GLY A 27 -6.89 -13.79 2.23
N CYS A 28 -6.94 -14.95 1.57
CA CYS A 28 -6.24 -15.23 0.31
C CYS A 28 -6.94 -14.68 -0.94
N GLU A 29 -8.10 -14.04 -0.78
CA GLU A 29 -8.84 -13.45 -1.91
C GLU A 29 -7.98 -12.40 -2.61
N GLN A 30 -7.92 -12.51 -3.94
CA GLN A 30 -7.18 -11.56 -4.76
C GLN A 30 -8.01 -10.31 -5.01
N VAL A 31 -7.42 -9.14 -4.76
CA VAL A 31 -8.09 -7.86 -4.93
C VAL A 31 -7.26 -6.90 -5.76
N THR A 32 -7.95 -5.93 -6.34
CA THR A 32 -7.33 -4.70 -6.85
C THR A 32 -7.78 -3.54 -5.98
N ILE A 33 -6.83 -2.74 -5.53
CA ILE A 33 -7.08 -1.53 -4.74
C ILE A 33 -6.78 -0.31 -5.61
N THR A 34 -7.73 0.62 -5.69
CA THR A 34 -7.68 1.79 -6.57
C THR A 34 -7.88 3.06 -5.77
N LEU A 35 -7.07 4.08 -6.04
CA LEU A 35 -7.32 5.45 -5.60
C LEU A 35 -8.22 6.14 -6.62
N HIS A 36 -9.31 6.71 -6.16
CA HIS A 36 -10.17 7.61 -6.91
C HIS A 36 -9.91 9.04 -6.44
N LYS A 37 -9.64 9.94 -7.38
CA LYS A 37 -9.42 11.36 -7.14
C LYS A 37 -10.06 12.14 -8.28
N ASN A 38 -11.17 12.83 -7.99
CA ASN A 38 -11.99 13.48 -9.02
C ASN A 38 -12.40 12.45 -10.11
N GLU A 39 -12.14 12.75 -11.39
CA GLU A 39 -12.42 11.87 -12.54
C GLU A 39 -11.28 10.88 -12.85
N GLN A 40 -10.23 10.84 -12.02
CA GLN A 40 -9.06 9.99 -12.23
C GLN A 40 -9.06 8.81 -11.26
N SER A 41 -8.57 7.67 -11.76
CA SER A 41 -8.39 6.45 -10.99
C SER A 41 -6.98 5.91 -11.17
N TYR A 42 -6.38 5.42 -10.08
CA TYR A 42 -5.02 4.93 -10.05
C TYR A 42 -4.94 3.59 -9.33
N THR A 43 -4.48 2.54 -9.99
CA THR A 43 -4.22 1.25 -9.34
C THR A 43 -3.09 1.40 -8.33
N LEU A 44 -3.35 1.02 -7.08
CA LEU A 44 -2.41 1.09 -5.97
C LEU A 44 -1.83 -0.28 -5.61
N TYR A 45 -2.63 -1.34 -5.77
CA TYR A 45 -2.30 -2.73 -5.42
C TYR A 45 -3.06 -3.65 -6.37
N GLU A 46 -2.41 -4.63 -6.96
CA GLU A 46 -2.96 -5.37 -8.11
C GLU A 46 -2.80 -6.89 -7.96
N TYR A 47 -3.91 -7.63 -8.03
CA TYR A 47 -4.01 -9.09 -8.01
C TYR A 47 -3.26 -9.81 -6.87
N HIS A 48 -3.23 -9.17 -5.71
CA HIS A 48 -2.59 -9.73 -4.52
C HIS A 48 -3.59 -9.97 -3.39
N CYS A 49 -3.14 -10.73 -2.40
CA CYS A 49 -3.88 -11.20 -1.23
C CYS A 49 -4.40 -10.02 -0.38
N ILE A 50 -5.72 -9.91 -0.20
CA ILE A 50 -6.32 -8.82 0.59
C ILE A 50 -5.82 -8.77 2.03
N GLN A 51 -5.54 -9.93 2.64
CA GLN A 51 -5.03 -9.97 4.01
C GLN A 51 -3.71 -9.22 4.14
N ILE A 52 -2.78 -9.40 3.19
CA ILE A 52 -1.49 -8.70 3.21
C ILE A 52 -1.70 -7.19 3.14
N ALA A 53 -2.52 -6.73 2.19
CA ALA A 53 -2.80 -5.30 2.04
C ALA A 53 -3.40 -4.69 3.31
N VAL A 54 -4.32 -5.41 3.97
CA VAL A 54 -4.98 -4.96 5.20
C VAL A 54 -4.02 -4.98 6.40
N GLU A 55 -3.16 -6.00 6.52
CA GLU A 55 -2.15 -6.10 7.58
C GLU A 55 -1.11 -4.98 7.48
N GLU A 56 -0.59 -4.70 6.29
CA GLU A 56 0.37 -3.61 6.05
C GLU A 56 -0.23 -2.24 6.37
N LEU A 57 -1.47 -2.00 5.93
CA LEU A 57 -2.19 -0.76 6.26
C LEU A 57 -2.45 -0.64 7.76
N ASN A 58 -2.88 -1.71 8.42
CA ASN A 58 -3.10 -1.73 9.87
C ASN A 58 -1.83 -1.37 10.63
N TYR A 59 -0.71 -2.01 10.26
CA TYR A 59 0.59 -1.79 10.90
C TYR A 59 1.05 -0.34 10.74
N LEU A 60 1.09 0.19 9.52
CA LEU A 60 1.57 1.56 9.29
C LEU A 60 0.64 2.62 9.90
N LEU A 61 -0.68 2.39 9.93
CA LEU A 61 -1.60 3.30 10.62
C LEU A 61 -1.39 3.31 12.14
N LYS A 62 -1.12 2.14 12.76
CA LYS A 62 -0.78 2.08 14.20
C LYS A 62 0.48 2.86 14.50
N GLU A 63 1.56 2.60 13.76
CA GLU A 63 2.83 3.32 13.91
C GLU A 63 2.65 4.83 13.69
N ALA A 64 1.86 5.23 12.68
CA ALA A 64 1.61 6.63 12.37
C ALA A 64 0.78 7.34 13.44
N GLN A 65 -0.23 6.68 14.02
CA GLN A 65 -1.04 7.23 15.12
C GLN A 65 -0.21 7.44 16.39
N GLU A 66 0.73 6.54 16.66
CA GLU A 66 1.67 6.61 17.80
C GLU A 66 2.89 7.51 17.52
N SER A 67 2.90 8.20 16.38
CA SER A 67 4.00 9.06 15.92
C SER A 67 5.36 8.35 15.82
N GLN A 68 5.35 7.02 15.67
CA GLN A 68 6.56 6.20 15.50
C GLN A 68 7.06 6.17 14.06
N LEU A 69 6.23 6.63 13.12
CA LEU A 69 6.54 6.64 11.69
C LEU A 69 7.09 8.00 11.20
N GLN A 70 7.85 8.70 12.04
CA GLN A 70 8.44 10.01 11.71
C GLN A 70 9.39 9.93 10.51
N LEU A 71 9.10 10.74 9.49
CA LEU A 71 9.92 10.88 8.28
C LEU A 71 11.34 11.28 8.67
N ASP A 72 12.29 10.48 8.21
CA ASP A 72 13.70 10.58 8.55
C ASP A 72 14.31 11.84 7.95
N CYS A 73 15.18 12.53 8.69
CA CYS A 73 15.76 13.79 8.25
C CYS A 73 16.68 13.65 7.02
N SER A 74 17.14 12.43 6.70
CA SER A 74 17.86 12.13 5.46
C SER A 74 16.98 12.19 4.21
N ILE A 75 15.66 12.08 4.35
CA ILE A 75 14.68 12.18 3.26
C ILE A 75 14.41 13.66 2.98
N ILE A 76 15.36 14.27 2.28
CA ILE A 76 15.36 15.71 1.95
C ILE A 76 14.61 16.06 0.66
N LYS A 77 14.21 15.05 -0.11
CA LYS A 77 13.42 15.16 -1.35
C LYS A 77 12.14 14.35 -1.21
N ASP A 78 11.27 14.45 -2.21
CA ASP A 78 10.14 13.57 -2.40
C ASP A 78 10.53 12.09 -2.23
N ILE A 79 9.76 11.35 -1.43
CA ILE A 79 10.11 9.97 -1.04
C ILE A 79 10.02 9.03 -2.23
N GLY A 80 9.04 9.20 -3.11
CA GLY A 80 8.91 8.40 -4.33
C GLY A 80 10.03 8.68 -5.31
N TYR A 81 10.48 9.94 -5.43
CA TYR A 81 11.64 10.28 -6.25
C TYR A 81 12.88 9.53 -5.74
N LEU A 82 13.13 9.57 -4.42
CA LEU A 82 14.28 8.88 -3.82
C LEU A 82 14.16 7.35 -3.92
N ALA A 83 12.95 6.79 -3.89
CA ALA A 83 12.71 5.38 -4.12
C ALA A 83 13.10 4.96 -5.54
N ASN A 84 12.70 5.73 -6.55
CA ASN A 84 13.09 5.48 -7.94
C ASN A 84 14.61 5.52 -8.12
N GLU A 85 15.26 6.50 -7.52
CA GLU A 85 16.72 6.62 -7.50
C GLU A 85 17.41 5.44 -6.81
N TYR A 86 16.82 4.93 -5.72
CA TYR A 86 17.28 3.73 -5.02
C TYR A 86 17.18 2.48 -5.91
N PHE A 87 16.05 2.26 -6.57
CA PHE A 87 15.86 1.10 -7.44
C PHE A 87 16.76 1.13 -8.69
N GLN A 88 17.21 2.31 -9.12
CA GLN A 88 18.15 2.44 -10.23
C GLN A 88 19.62 2.41 -9.81
N ASP A 89 19.92 2.25 -8.51
CA ASP A 89 21.28 2.31 -7.94
C ASP A 89 22.04 3.60 -8.32
N ARG A 90 21.31 4.72 -8.43
CA ARG A 90 21.87 5.99 -8.96
C ARG A 90 22.33 6.97 -7.89
N ASN A 91 22.19 6.63 -6.59
CA ASN A 91 22.09 7.71 -5.60
C ASN A 91 22.96 7.59 -4.33
N LYS A 92 23.82 8.60 -4.19
CA LYS A 92 24.70 8.90 -3.04
C LYS A 92 23.99 9.55 -1.83
N TYR A 93 22.73 9.94 -1.98
CA TYR A 93 21.94 10.63 -0.94
C TYR A 93 21.13 9.67 -0.06
N LEU A 94 21.24 8.35 -0.29
CA LEU A 94 20.48 7.36 0.45
C LEU A 94 21.20 6.99 1.75
N SER A 95 20.49 7.17 2.87
CA SER A 95 20.91 6.62 4.15
C SER A 95 20.41 5.19 4.29
N PHE A 96 21.29 4.30 4.75
CA PHE A 96 20.99 2.90 5.02
C PHE A 96 21.06 2.66 6.54
N PRO A 97 20.16 1.84 7.12
CA PRO A 97 20.30 1.41 8.49
C PRO A 97 21.61 0.63 8.67
N ALA A 98 22.18 0.69 9.87
CA ALA A 98 23.48 0.09 10.18
C ALA A 98 23.50 -1.45 10.18
N GLU A 99 22.35 -2.09 9.94
CA GLU A 99 22.20 -3.54 10.04
C GLU A 99 22.34 -4.28 8.69
N LYS A 100 22.50 -5.62 8.79
CA LYS A 100 22.96 -6.58 7.77
C LYS A 100 22.19 -6.59 6.43
N HIS A 101 21.08 -5.88 6.31
CA HIS A 101 20.32 -5.74 5.08
C HIS A 101 20.27 -4.25 4.72
N LYS A 102 21.17 -3.81 3.84
CA LYS A 102 21.28 -2.43 3.35
C LYS A 102 20.08 -2.04 2.47
N LYS A 103 18.86 -2.07 3.02
CA LYS A 103 17.68 -1.46 2.39
C LYS A 103 17.69 0.03 2.69
N TRP A 104 17.35 0.86 1.72
CA TRP A 104 17.26 2.30 1.94
C TRP A 104 16.21 2.60 3.04
N ILE A 105 16.50 3.56 3.93
CA ILE A 105 15.64 3.90 5.07
C ILE A 105 14.21 4.28 4.68
N GLY A 106 14.01 4.82 3.47
CA GLY A 106 12.69 5.18 2.96
C GLY A 106 11.74 4.00 2.78
N MET A 107 12.26 2.78 2.65
CA MET A 107 11.43 1.58 2.45
C MET A 107 10.52 1.26 3.64
N LYS A 108 10.80 1.79 4.84
CA LYS A 108 9.94 1.57 6.02
C LYS A 108 8.59 2.32 5.95
N TYR A 109 8.47 3.30 5.05
CA TYR A 109 7.24 4.09 4.86
C TYR A 109 6.37 3.56 3.72
N LEU A 110 6.87 2.59 2.95
CA LEU A 110 6.14 2.02 1.82
C LEU A 110 4.98 1.19 2.37
N LEU A 111 3.76 1.60 2.02
CA LEU A 111 2.54 0.85 2.30
C LEU A 111 2.33 -0.21 1.23
N TRP A 112 2.10 0.21 0.00
CA TRP A 112 1.87 -0.67 -1.15
C TRP A 112 2.67 -0.15 -2.34
N ASP A 113 2.93 -1.04 -3.28
CA ASP A 113 3.36 -0.65 -4.62
C ASP A 113 2.62 -1.43 -5.70
N SER A 114 2.60 -0.82 -6.87
CA SER A 114 2.22 -1.45 -8.13
C SER A 114 3.34 -1.27 -9.13
N ARG A 115 3.14 -1.75 -10.36
CA ARG A 115 4.11 -1.51 -11.44
C ARG A 115 4.43 -0.03 -11.62
N GLU A 116 3.45 0.86 -11.50
CA GLU A 116 3.61 2.27 -11.86
C GLU A 116 3.61 3.22 -10.66
N ARG A 117 3.34 2.73 -9.43
CA ARG A 117 3.11 3.61 -8.28
C ARG A 117 3.67 3.04 -6.99
N GLY A 118 4.19 3.93 -6.15
CA GLY A 118 4.49 3.68 -4.75
C GLY A 118 3.54 4.49 -3.86
N ILE A 119 3.07 3.86 -2.79
CA ILE A 119 2.13 4.44 -1.83
C ILE A 119 2.83 4.48 -0.47
N TRP A 120 2.82 5.64 0.18
CA TRP A 120 3.61 5.88 1.37
C TRP A 120 2.74 6.43 2.48
N ILE A 121 2.97 5.96 3.71
CA ILE A 121 2.43 6.56 4.94
C ILE A 121 3.60 6.95 5.83
N TYR A 122 3.57 8.17 6.35
CA TYR A 122 4.58 8.67 7.28
C TYR A 122 4.06 9.81 8.14
N ASN A 123 4.76 10.09 9.24
CA ASN A 123 4.56 11.29 10.03
C ASN A 123 5.50 12.42 9.59
N LYS A 124 4.98 13.63 9.47
CA LYS A 124 5.79 14.84 9.28
C LYS A 124 5.17 15.96 10.11
N ASN A 125 5.96 16.63 10.94
CA ASN A 125 5.48 17.68 11.84
C ASN A 125 4.30 17.23 12.72
N SER A 126 4.35 16.00 13.24
CA SER A 126 3.27 15.38 14.04
C SER A 126 1.93 15.18 13.32
N GLU A 127 1.92 15.24 11.99
CA GLU A 127 0.77 14.96 11.15
C GLU A 127 1.00 13.69 10.31
N ILE A 128 -0.07 12.97 9.99
CA ILE A 128 0.00 11.76 9.16
C ILE A 128 -0.20 12.17 7.70
N PHE A 129 0.69 11.73 6.83
CA PHE A 129 0.60 11.93 5.40
C PHE A 129 0.41 10.61 4.67
N LEU A 130 -0.45 10.63 3.66
CA LEU A 130 -0.54 9.63 2.62
C LEU A 130 -0.02 10.25 1.32
N GLU A 131 0.92 9.57 0.68
CA GLU A 131 1.53 10.03 -0.55
C GLU A 131 1.50 8.92 -1.62
N VAL A 132 1.10 9.28 -2.83
CA VAL A 132 1.08 8.38 -4.00
C VAL A 132 1.97 8.97 -5.07
N THR A 133 3.04 8.26 -5.40
CA THR A 133 4.08 8.71 -6.31
C THR A 133 4.21 7.79 -7.51
N PRO A 134 4.60 8.27 -8.69
CA PRO A 134 4.92 7.40 -9.82
C PRO A 134 6.19 6.58 -9.53
N PHE A 135 6.17 5.33 -9.95
CA PHE A 135 7.32 4.42 -10.04
C PHE A 135 7.67 4.17 -11.49
N TYR A 136 8.96 4.06 -11.76
CA TYR A 136 9.46 3.68 -13.06
C TYR A 136 9.05 2.22 -13.35
N SER A 137 8.21 2.04 -14.38
CA SER A 137 7.57 0.74 -14.70
C SER A 137 8.56 -0.37 -15.05
N TRP A 138 9.75 -0.01 -15.51
CA TRP A 138 10.83 -0.93 -15.90
C TRP A 138 11.96 -0.99 -14.87
N ARG A 139 11.66 -0.71 -13.59
CA ARG A 139 12.64 -0.80 -12.50
C ARG A 139 13.12 -2.22 -12.20
N SER A 140 12.37 -3.24 -12.61
CA SER A 140 12.65 -4.65 -12.28
C SER A 140 12.20 -5.64 -13.35
N ILE A 141 11.65 -5.15 -14.47
CA ILE A 141 11.10 -5.97 -15.55
C ILE A 141 11.44 -5.27 -16.87
N ASP A 142 11.85 -6.05 -17.86
CA ASP A 142 12.08 -5.56 -19.22
C ASP A 142 10.76 -5.12 -19.86
N PRO A 143 10.78 -4.14 -20.79
CA PRO A 143 9.59 -3.75 -21.53
C PRO A 143 9.05 -4.92 -22.35
N GLU A 144 7.75 -5.14 -22.27
CA GLU A 144 7.06 -6.09 -23.14
C GLU A 144 6.86 -5.51 -24.56
N GLU A 145 6.64 -6.37 -25.54
CA GLU A 145 6.41 -5.96 -26.92
C GLU A 145 5.15 -5.08 -27.03
N GLY A 146 5.29 -3.90 -27.64
CA GLY A 146 4.19 -2.95 -27.80
C GLY A 146 3.99 -1.98 -26.63
N GLU A 147 4.76 -2.11 -25.54
CA GLU A 147 4.76 -1.09 -24.50
C GLU A 147 5.40 0.22 -24.98
N ASN A 148 4.86 1.35 -24.51
CA ASN A 148 5.46 2.66 -24.74
C ASN A 148 6.64 2.87 -23.78
N PHE A 149 7.74 2.17 -24.04
CA PHE A 149 8.97 2.27 -23.27
C PHE A 149 9.52 3.71 -23.31
N ILE A 150 9.84 4.24 -22.13
CA ILE A 150 10.59 5.49 -21.97
C ILE A 150 11.82 5.24 -21.11
N THR A 151 12.89 5.99 -21.34
CA THR A 151 14.09 5.94 -20.50
C THR A 151 13.80 6.45 -19.09
N TYR A 152 14.64 6.06 -18.13
CA TYR A 152 14.53 6.57 -16.76
C TYR A 152 14.69 8.11 -16.70
N GLU A 153 15.55 8.67 -17.53
CA GLU A 153 15.75 10.12 -17.65
C GLU A 153 14.50 10.84 -18.19
N GLU A 154 13.80 10.23 -19.14
CA GLU A 154 12.53 10.76 -19.65
C GLU A 154 11.40 10.65 -18.63
N PHE A 155 11.35 9.55 -17.88
CA PHE A 155 10.45 9.38 -16.75
C PHE A 155 10.65 10.50 -15.72
N LEU A 156 11.91 10.76 -15.32
CA LEU A 156 12.23 11.78 -14.32
C LEU A 156 11.87 13.20 -14.77
N LYS A 157 11.97 13.52 -16.06
CA LYS A 157 11.58 14.85 -16.58
C LYS A 157 10.11 15.17 -16.36
N ASN A 158 9.26 14.15 -16.32
CA ASN A 158 7.81 14.28 -16.15
C ASN A 158 7.35 13.82 -14.76
N TYR A 159 8.29 13.60 -13.83
CA TYR A 159 7.98 13.11 -12.50
C TYR A 159 7.14 14.11 -11.71
N GLN A 160 5.95 13.68 -11.30
CA GLN A 160 5.09 14.44 -10.40
C GLN A 160 4.26 13.49 -9.54
N SER A 161 4.22 13.74 -8.23
CA SER A 161 3.44 12.96 -7.28
C SER A 161 1.94 13.10 -7.60
N HIS A 162 1.23 11.97 -7.64
CA HIS A 162 -0.20 11.91 -7.97
C HIS A 162 -1.06 12.46 -6.84
N LEU A 163 -0.64 12.23 -5.59
CA LEU A 163 -1.33 12.67 -4.38
C LEU A 163 -0.33 12.89 -3.26
N ILE A 164 -0.45 14.00 -2.55
CA ILE A 164 0.14 14.21 -1.23
C ILE A 164 -0.99 14.82 -0.40
N VAL A 165 -1.42 14.10 0.64
CA VAL A 165 -2.54 14.55 1.47
C VAL A 165 -2.26 14.26 2.93
N LYS A 166 -2.66 15.22 3.77
CA LYS A 166 -2.67 15.03 5.22
C LYS A 166 -3.94 14.25 5.58
N LEU A 167 -3.78 13.11 6.27
CA LEU A 167 -4.89 12.42 6.90
C LEU A 167 -5.19 13.09 8.24
N SER A 168 -6.46 13.39 8.51
CA SER A 168 -6.86 13.78 9.86
C SER A 168 -6.70 12.56 10.78
N LYS A 169 -6.56 12.81 12.09
CA LYS A 169 -6.45 11.72 13.07
C LYS A 169 -7.70 10.84 13.06
N GLU A 170 -8.87 11.45 12.84
CA GLU A 170 -10.16 10.81 12.75
C GLU A 170 -10.23 9.89 11.53
N VAL A 171 -9.82 10.37 10.35
CA VAL A 171 -9.77 9.55 9.12
C VAL A 171 -8.83 8.36 9.30
N ALA A 172 -7.61 8.60 9.80
CA ALA A 172 -6.65 7.53 10.03
C ALA A 172 -7.16 6.50 11.09
N LEU A 173 -7.91 6.94 12.10
CA LEU A 173 -8.51 6.07 13.11
C LEU A 173 -9.68 5.26 12.53
N GLU A 174 -10.51 5.86 11.68
CA GLU A 174 -11.58 5.15 10.97
C GLU A 174 -11.00 4.04 10.09
N TRP A 175 -9.95 4.33 9.33
CA TRP A 175 -9.27 3.34 8.50
C TRP A 175 -8.66 2.24 9.38
N LEU A 176 -8.04 2.59 10.49
CA LEU A 176 -7.47 1.63 11.44
C LEU A 176 -8.55 0.68 11.96
N ASN A 177 -9.66 1.20 12.49
CA ASN A 177 -10.79 0.39 12.95
C ASN A 177 -11.34 -0.50 11.83
N LYS A 178 -11.39 0.01 10.59
CA LYS A 178 -11.83 -0.78 9.44
C LYS A 178 -10.89 -1.95 9.14
N THR A 179 -9.58 -1.73 9.20
CA THR A 179 -8.62 -2.82 9.02
C THR A 179 -8.73 -3.87 10.12
N GLU A 180 -8.96 -3.46 11.37
CA GLU A 180 -9.14 -4.41 12.49
C GLU A 180 -10.42 -5.24 12.35
N GLU A 181 -11.52 -4.62 11.91
CA GLU A 181 -12.77 -5.32 11.58
C GLU A 181 -12.53 -6.38 10.50
N LEU A 182 -11.88 -6.00 9.39
CA LEU A 182 -11.60 -6.89 8.27
C LEU A 182 -10.70 -8.07 8.68
N LEU A 183 -9.64 -7.82 9.44
CA LEU A 183 -8.77 -8.87 9.97
C LEU A 183 -9.53 -9.85 10.87
N SER A 184 -10.44 -9.34 11.70
CA SER A 184 -11.30 -10.20 12.53
C SER A 184 -12.25 -11.06 11.69
N ILE A 185 -12.82 -10.51 10.62
CA ILE A 185 -13.71 -11.26 9.72
C ILE A 185 -12.94 -12.38 9.02
N MET A 186 -11.79 -12.06 8.41
CA MET A 186 -10.97 -13.04 7.69
C MET A 186 -10.50 -14.15 8.63
N LYS A 187 -10.10 -13.81 9.86
CA LYS A 187 -9.74 -14.78 10.89
C LYS A 187 -10.91 -15.70 11.25
N GLY A 188 -12.10 -15.16 11.47
CA GLY A 188 -13.29 -15.94 11.80
C GLY A 188 -13.69 -16.90 10.66
N ASN A 189 -13.64 -16.42 9.42
CA ASN A 189 -13.91 -17.24 8.23
C ASN A 189 -12.88 -18.37 8.08
N TYR A 190 -11.59 -18.08 8.29
CA TYR A 190 -10.55 -19.10 8.29
C TYR A 190 -10.78 -20.19 9.34
N GLU A 191 -11.10 -19.82 10.58
CA GLU A 191 -11.40 -20.76 11.66
C GLU A 191 -12.62 -21.63 11.35
N GLN A 192 -13.66 -21.05 10.75
CA GLN A 192 -14.84 -21.79 10.32
C GLN A 192 -14.53 -22.78 9.20
N CYS A 193 -13.80 -22.37 8.17
CA CYS A 193 -13.39 -23.25 7.06
C CYS A 193 -12.53 -24.41 7.57
N LYS A 194 -11.61 -24.13 8.50
CA LYS A 194 -10.79 -25.16 9.16
C LYS A 194 -11.65 -26.18 9.92
N TYR A 195 -12.62 -25.71 10.72
CA TYR A 195 -13.52 -26.58 11.47
C TYR A 195 -14.35 -27.50 10.56
N LEU A 196 -14.90 -26.96 9.47
CA LEU A 196 -15.67 -27.73 8.49
C LEU A 196 -14.81 -28.81 7.82
N HIS A 197 -13.59 -28.45 7.40
CA HIS A 197 -12.66 -29.41 6.80
C HIS A 197 -12.28 -30.56 7.76
N GLU A 198 -12.02 -30.24 9.04
CA GLU A 198 -11.73 -31.25 10.06
C GLU A 198 -12.94 -32.15 10.36
N ALA A 199 -14.17 -31.62 10.28
CA ALA A 199 -15.40 -32.40 10.48
C ALA A 199 -15.67 -33.34 9.30
N GLU A 200 -15.43 -32.91 8.07
CA GLU A 200 -15.54 -33.74 6.86
C GLU A 200 -14.57 -34.92 6.92
N LEU A 201 -13.31 -34.68 7.28
CA LEU A 201 -12.30 -35.75 7.42
C LEU A 201 -12.70 -36.81 8.45
N LYS A 202 -13.34 -36.41 9.56
CA LYS A 202 -13.82 -37.33 10.60
C LYS A 202 -15.09 -38.09 10.22
N SER A 203 -15.80 -37.67 9.18
CA SER A 203 -17.03 -38.31 8.70
C SER A 203 -16.80 -39.37 7.63
N ILE A 204 -15.55 -39.52 7.18
CA ILE A 204 -15.11 -40.47 6.15
C ILE A 204 -14.55 -41.77 6.79
N ASP A 205 -14.45 -41.83 8.12
CA ASP A 205 -14.11 -43.03 8.92
C ASP A 205 -15.37 -43.73 9.48
#